data_AF-A0A9P4UPL7-F1
#
_entry.id   AF-A0A9P4UPL7-F1
#
_cell.length_a   1.000
_cell.length_b   1.000
_cell.length_c   1.000
_cell.angle_alpha   90.00
_cell.angle_beta   90.00
_cell.angle_gamma   90.00
#
_symmetry.space_group_name_H-M   'P 1'
#
loop_
_entity.id
_entity.type
_entity.pdbx_description
1 polymer ?
#
loop_
_entity_poly.entity_id
_entity_poly.type
_entity_poly.pdbx_seq_one_letter_code
_entity_poly.pdbx_strand_id
1 'polypeptide(L)'
;MKSFVFQSAVASSLLSYALAQSDTYPDYCYNTNCQSYGIDFQNGGTYFQNILSTDPFTALETFTGCQNDTSFNVLIDPDGYQYDCTKTNMQPDSLPELTTCSLNKNQLWSGDWSVLAYSNNGECQPINFERDFVLNVATQATLTVTPTGK
;
A
#
# COMPACT_ATOMS: atom_id res chain seq x y z
N MET A 1 -18.23 -19.42 48.10
CA MET A 1 -19.50 -19.12 48.80
C MET A 1 -19.40 -17.77 49.47
N LYS A 2 -20.51 -17.02 49.48
CA LYS A 2 -20.71 -15.61 49.90
C LYS A 2 -20.49 -14.61 48.77
N SER A 3 -21.38 -13.66 48.49
CA SER A 3 -22.84 -13.53 48.67
C SER A 3 -23.19 -12.33 47.79
N PHE A 4 -24.16 -12.47 46.87
CA PHE A 4 -24.71 -11.35 46.12
C PHE A 4 -25.63 -10.53 47.04
N VAL A 5 -25.45 -9.21 47.08
CA VAL A 5 -26.43 -8.27 47.63
C VAL A 5 -26.76 -7.28 46.52
N PHE A 6 -28.00 -7.34 46.04
CA PHE A 6 -28.62 -6.31 45.22
C PHE A 6 -29.01 -5.13 46.12
N GLN A 7 -28.62 -3.91 45.76
CA GLN A 7 -29.31 -2.73 46.24
C GLN A 7 -29.39 -1.62 45.17
N SER A 8 -30.64 -1.40 44.77
CA SER A 8 -31.31 -0.19 44.29
C SER A 8 -30.50 0.98 43.71
N ALA A 9 -30.89 1.34 42.49
CA ALA A 9 -30.51 2.50 41.70
C ALA A 9 -30.78 3.86 42.36
N VAL A 10 -29.87 4.81 42.10
CA VAL A 10 -30.16 6.25 42.08
C VAL A 10 -29.29 6.97 41.06
N ALA A 11 -29.98 7.68 40.15
CA ALA A 11 -29.60 8.89 39.41
C ALA A 11 -28.24 8.98 38.69
N SER A 12 -28.31 8.73 37.38
CA SER A 12 -27.73 9.51 36.27
C SER A 12 -26.51 10.41 36.57
N SER A 13 -25.33 9.87 36.32
CA SER A 13 -24.29 10.58 35.57
C SER A 13 -23.68 9.59 34.57
N LEU A 14 -23.80 9.89 33.27
CA LEU A 14 -23.08 9.15 32.24
C LEU A 14 -21.61 9.54 32.36
N LEU A 15 -20.85 8.88 33.24
CA LEU A 15 -19.41 8.80 33.07
C LEU A 15 -19.14 7.79 31.96
N SER A 16 -19.04 8.31 30.74
CA SER A 16 -18.37 7.62 29.65
C SER A 16 -16.91 7.42 30.07
N TYR A 17 -16.55 6.22 30.51
CA TYR A 17 -15.15 5.81 30.55
C TYR A 17 -14.71 5.63 29.10
N ALA A 18 -14.23 6.71 28.48
CA ALA A 18 -13.35 6.56 27.34
C ALA A 18 -12.06 5.93 27.87
N LEU A 19 -11.85 4.64 27.58
CA LEU A 19 -10.51 4.08 27.65
C LEU A 19 -9.70 4.79 26.57
N ALA A 20 -8.97 5.84 26.95
CA ALA A 20 -7.87 6.30 26.14
C ALA A 20 -6.86 5.15 26.12
N GLN A 21 -6.87 4.35 25.04
CA GLN A 21 -5.76 3.47 24.73
C GLN A 21 -4.59 4.41 24.45
N SER A 22 -3.74 4.62 25.46
CA SER A 22 -2.43 5.20 25.22
C SER A 22 -1.65 4.14 24.47
N ASP A 23 -1.56 4.27 23.15
CA ASP A 23 -0.53 3.58 22.39
C ASP A 23 0.81 4.13 22.91
N THR A 24 1.37 3.48 23.93
CA THR A 24 2.68 3.83 24.49
C THR A 24 3.71 3.39 23.49
N TYR A 25 3.97 4.28 22.57
CA TYR A 25 4.87 4.07 21.48
C TYR A 25 6.32 4.20 21.98
N PRO A 26 7.27 3.39 21.48
CA PRO A 26 8.64 3.45 21.96
C PRO A 26 9.28 4.83 21.71
N ASP A 27 10.09 5.29 22.68
CA ASP A 27 10.81 6.58 22.62
C ASP A 27 11.83 6.66 21.45
N TYR A 28 12.12 5.55 20.77
CA TYR A 28 13.04 5.53 19.62
C TYR A 28 12.39 5.90 18.28
N CYS A 29 11.06 6.06 18.23
CA CYS A 29 10.39 6.35 16.98
C CYS A 29 10.47 7.84 16.63
N TYR A 30 11.45 8.19 15.80
CA TYR A 30 11.82 9.59 15.53
C TYR A 30 10.98 10.30 14.46
N ASN A 31 10.06 9.59 13.79
CA ASN A 31 9.19 10.16 12.77
C ASN A 31 7.84 9.45 12.72
N THR A 32 6.77 10.23 12.89
CA THR A 32 5.37 9.76 12.86
C THR A 32 4.67 10.02 11.52
N ASN A 33 5.34 10.71 10.58
CA ASN A 33 4.82 11.07 9.27
C ASN A 33 5.48 10.21 8.19
N CYS A 34 5.48 8.89 8.36
CA CYS A 34 5.89 7.97 7.31
C CYS A 34 4.94 8.12 6.11
N GLN A 35 5.50 8.14 4.90
CA GLN A 35 4.77 8.29 3.65
C GLN A 35 5.37 7.36 2.60
N SER A 36 4.53 6.91 1.66
CA SER A 36 4.96 6.17 0.46
C SER A 36 4.46 6.85 -0.81
N TYR A 37 5.30 6.87 -1.84
CA TYR A 37 5.01 7.45 -3.14
C TYR A 37 5.32 6.45 -4.26
N GLY A 38 4.39 6.26 -5.19
CA GLY A 38 4.63 5.48 -6.41
C GLY A 38 5.31 6.33 -7.48
N ILE A 39 6.36 5.79 -8.12
CA ILE A 39 7.08 6.47 -9.21
C ILE A 39 6.45 6.13 -10.56
N ASP A 40 6.18 4.85 -10.82
CA ASP A 40 5.60 4.36 -12.06
C ASP A 40 4.07 4.29 -12.02
N PHE A 41 3.49 3.92 -10.88
CA PHE A 41 2.04 3.91 -10.63
C PHE A 41 1.66 4.85 -9.49
N GLN A 42 1.02 5.97 -9.85
CA GLN A 42 0.54 6.99 -8.92
C GLN A 42 -0.96 6.82 -8.69
N ASN A 43 -1.41 7.20 -7.49
CA ASN A 43 -2.81 7.15 -7.13
C ASN A 43 -3.69 7.99 -8.09
N GLY A 44 -4.77 7.41 -8.60
CA GLY A 44 -5.65 7.97 -9.61
C GLY A 44 -5.09 8.00 -11.04
N GLY A 45 -3.91 7.43 -11.28
CA GLY A 45 -3.27 7.40 -12.60
C GLY A 45 -3.93 6.42 -13.57
N THR A 46 -3.61 6.55 -14.86
CA THR A 46 -4.02 5.61 -15.91
C THR A 46 -2.82 5.21 -16.74
N TYR A 47 -2.56 3.91 -16.84
CA TYR A 47 -1.31 3.38 -17.40
C TYR A 47 -1.59 2.30 -18.45
N PHE A 48 -0.72 2.23 -19.46
CA PHE A 48 -0.79 1.18 -20.47
C PHE A 48 0.08 -0.01 -20.08
N GLN A 49 -0.43 -1.24 -20.25
CA GLN A 49 0.36 -2.46 -20.14
C GLN A 49 0.27 -3.28 -21.42
N ASN A 50 1.43 -3.75 -21.88
CA ASN A 50 1.52 -4.59 -23.07
C ASN A 50 1.20 -6.05 -22.71
N ILE A 51 0.06 -6.56 -23.18
CA ILE A 51 -0.38 -7.95 -22.94
C ILE A 51 0.58 -9.01 -23.50
N LEU A 52 1.50 -8.62 -24.40
CA LEU A 52 2.49 -9.54 -24.97
C LEU A 52 3.75 -9.71 -24.09
N SER A 53 3.92 -8.92 -23.03
CA SER A 53 5.06 -9.07 -22.12
C SER A 53 4.82 -10.23 -21.15
N THR A 54 5.78 -11.15 -21.10
CA THR A 54 5.79 -12.26 -20.12
C THR A 54 6.57 -11.92 -18.86
N ASP A 55 7.05 -10.67 -18.75
CA ASP A 55 7.77 -10.20 -17.58
C ASP A 55 6.82 -10.09 -16.39
N PRO A 56 7.31 -10.26 -15.15
CA PRO A 56 6.51 -10.02 -13.97
C PRO A 56 6.04 -8.55 -13.92
N PHE A 57 4.87 -8.34 -13.31
CA PHE A 57 4.46 -6.99 -12.94
C PHE A 57 5.40 -6.47 -11.85
N THR A 58 5.81 -5.21 -11.98
CA THR A 58 6.68 -4.52 -11.04
C THR A 58 6.11 -3.15 -10.76
N ALA A 59 6.28 -2.67 -9.53
CA ALA A 59 6.00 -1.29 -9.16
C ALA A 59 7.21 -0.70 -8.45
N LEU A 60 7.48 0.59 -8.70
CA LEU A 60 8.57 1.33 -8.10
C LEU A 60 8.01 2.34 -7.11
N GLU A 61 8.50 2.31 -5.88
CA GLU A 61 8.03 3.19 -4.81
C GLU A 61 9.18 3.79 -4.01
N THR A 62 8.89 4.85 -3.27
CA THR A 62 9.81 5.45 -2.30
C THR A 62 9.11 5.65 -0.98
N PHE A 63 9.87 5.54 0.11
CA PHE A 63 9.40 5.80 1.47
C PHE A 63 10.13 7.02 2.03
N THR A 64 9.44 7.84 2.82
CA THR A 64 10.05 8.99 3.49
C THR A 64 9.50 9.09 4.90
N GLY A 65 10.40 9.32 5.86
CA GLY A 65 10.02 9.49 7.26
C GLY A 65 9.59 8.20 7.96
N CYS A 66 10.01 7.06 7.41
CA CYS A 66 9.67 5.75 7.92
C CYS A 66 10.79 5.21 8.82
N GLN A 67 10.44 4.27 9.69
CA GLN A 67 11.42 3.59 10.53
C GLN A 67 12.19 2.54 9.72
N ASN A 68 13.29 2.03 10.30
CA ASN A 68 14.06 0.97 9.67
C ASN A 68 13.28 -0.35 9.73
N ASP A 69 12.49 -0.60 8.69
CA ASP A 69 11.69 -1.80 8.51
C ASP A 69 11.55 -2.11 7.01
N THR A 70 10.85 -3.20 6.70
CA THR A 70 10.44 -3.61 5.38
C THR A 70 8.94 -3.48 5.20
N SER A 71 8.50 -3.05 4.02
CA SER A 71 7.11 -3.10 3.59
C SER A 71 6.81 -4.45 2.94
N PHE A 72 5.65 -5.01 3.27
CA PHE A 72 5.01 -6.08 2.51
C PHE A 72 4.14 -5.46 1.44
N ASN A 73 4.24 -5.97 0.22
CA ASN A 73 3.60 -5.37 -0.94
C ASN A 73 2.66 -6.38 -1.61
N VAL A 74 1.49 -5.90 -2.02
CA VAL A 74 0.44 -6.70 -2.64
C VAL A 74 -0.13 -5.95 -3.84
N LEU A 75 -0.32 -6.64 -4.95
CA LEU A 75 -1.10 -6.18 -6.09
C LEU A 75 -2.52 -6.72 -5.97
N ILE A 76 -3.51 -5.85 -6.15
CA ILE A 76 -4.94 -6.18 -6.07
C ILE A 76 -5.54 -5.97 -7.44
N ASP A 77 -6.23 -6.99 -7.96
CA ASP A 77 -6.89 -6.92 -9.27
C ASP A 77 -8.32 -6.34 -9.20
N PRO A 78 -8.95 -6.05 -10.35
CA PRO A 78 -10.29 -5.48 -10.40
C PRO A 78 -11.39 -6.31 -9.72
N ASP A 79 -11.16 -7.62 -9.50
CA ASP A 79 -12.11 -8.50 -8.81
C ASP A 79 -11.79 -8.61 -7.30
N GLY A 80 -10.73 -7.93 -6.83
CA GLY A 80 -10.28 -7.89 -5.45
C GLY A 80 -9.36 -9.03 -5.04
N TYR A 81 -8.86 -9.83 -5.99
CA TYR A 81 -7.90 -10.89 -5.68
C TYR A 81 -6.49 -10.31 -5.51
N GLN A 82 -5.74 -10.90 -4.59
CA GLN A 82 -4.45 -10.40 -4.10
C GLN A 82 -3.29 -11.27 -4.59
N TYR A 83 -2.26 -10.61 -5.10
CA TYR A 83 -1.01 -11.24 -5.53
C TYR A 83 0.14 -10.68 -4.68
N ASP A 84 0.85 -11.57 -4.00
CA ASP A 84 2.02 -11.19 -3.21
C ASP A 84 3.13 -10.64 -4.10
N CYS A 85 3.80 -9.61 -3.61
CA CYS A 85 4.96 -9.01 -4.24
C CYS A 85 6.17 -9.01 -3.29
N THR A 86 7.37 -8.81 -3.82
CA THR A 86 8.59 -8.76 -3.01
C THR A 86 8.55 -7.59 -2.02
N LYS A 87 9.16 -7.79 -0.85
CA LYS A 87 9.30 -6.74 0.15
C LYS A 87 10.23 -5.62 -0.35
N THR A 88 10.00 -4.41 0.15
CA THR A 88 10.79 -3.20 -0.13
C THR A 88 11.32 -2.63 1.18
N ASN A 89 12.54 -2.07 1.19
CA ASN A 89 13.04 -1.40 2.39
C ASN A 89 12.37 -0.03 2.53
N MET A 90 12.11 0.40 3.77
CA MET A 90 11.51 1.72 4.03
C MET A 90 12.57 2.80 4.30
N GLN A 91 13.85 2.43 4.23
CA GLN A 91 15.01 3.29 4.41
C GLN A 91 16.15 2.93 3.44
N PRO A 92 17.02 3.88 3.06
CA PRO A 92 16.97 5.30 3.43
C PRO A 92 15.82 6.05 2.74
N ASP A 93 15.43 7.18 3.31
CA ASP A 93 14.38 8.05 2.77
C ASP A 93 14.60 8.36 1.28
N SER A 94 13.52 8.34 0.52
CA SER A 94 13.46 8.69 -0.90
C SER A 94 14.33 7.82 -1.82
N LEU A 95 14.82 6.66 -1.36
CA LEU A 95 15.46 5.67 -2.22
C LEU A 95 14.38 4.90 -3.01
N PRO A 96 14.49 4.81 -4.35
CA PRO A 96 13.57 3.98 -5.14
C PRO A 96 13.76 2.50 -4.85
N GLU A 97 12.66 1.84 -4.51
CA GLU A 97 12.59 0.44 -4.15
C GLU A 97 11.61 -0.28 -5.07
N LEU A 98 12.07 -1.36 -5.69
CA LEU A 98 11.33 -2.11 -6.70
C LEU A 98 10.64 -3.31 -6.04
N THR A 99 9.32 -3.37 -6.14
CA THR A 99 8.56 -4.58 -5.80
C THR A 99 8.20 -5.36 -7.07
N THR A 100 8.34 -6.68 -7.03
CA THR A 100 8.01 -7.61 -8.12
C THR A 100 6.92 -8.57 -7.66
N CYS A 101 5.83 -8.65 -8.41
CA CYS A 101 4.66 -9.46 -8.07
C CYS A 101 4.69 -10.84 -8.75
N SER A 102 4.01 -11.82 -8.17
CA SER A 102 3.91 -13.18 -8.74
C SER A 102 3.07 -13.28 -10.02
N LEU A 103 2.48 -12.18 -10.47
CA LEU A 103 1.65 -12.07 -11.66
C LEU A 103 2.45 -11.50 -12.83
N ASN A 104 2.41 -12.16 -13.98
CA ASN A 104 3.05 -11.65 -15.20
C ASN A 104 2.15 -10.67 -15.95
N LYS A 105 2.76 -9.76 -16.72
CA LYS A 105 2.05 -8.70 -17.44
C LYS A 105 1.05 -9.21 -18.48
N ASN A 106 1.30 -10.38 -19.06
CA ASN A 106 0.39 -11.06 -19.99
C ASN A 106 -0.85 -11.68 -19.32
N GLN A 107 -0.94 -11.62 -18.00
CA GLN A 107 -2.10 -12.08 -17.22
C GLN A 107 -2.95 -10.91 -16.73
N LEU A 108 -2.53 -9.66 -16.97
CA LEU A 108 -3.29 -8.47 -16.62
C LEU A 108 -4.47 -8.26 -17.56
N TRP A 109 -5.48 -7.52 -17.11
CA TRP A 109 -6.58 -7.04 -17.93
C TRP A 109 -6.94 -5.60 -17.56
N SER A 110 -7.66 -4.93 -18.47
CA SER A 110 -8.05 -3.54 -18.26
C SER A 110 -9.06 -3.41 -17.12
N GLY A 111 -8.86 -2.42 -16.25
CA GLY A 111 -9.72 -2.18 -15.09
C GLY A 111 -9.02 -1.37 -14.01
N ASP A 112 -9.65 -1.33 -12.84
CA ASP A 112 -9.14 -0.66 -11.63
C ASP A 112 -8.26 -1.63 -10.84
N TRP A 113 -7.01 -1.27 -10.63
CA TRP A 113 -6.01 -2.04 -9.89
C TRP A 113 -5.51 -1.24 -8.70
N SER A 114 -5.02 -1.93 -7.68
CA SER A 114 -4.41 -1.28 -6.52
C SER A 114 -3.08 -1.92 -6.15
N VAL A 115 -2.15 -1.12 -5.63
CA VAL A 115 -0.95 -1.61 -4.93
C VAL A 115 -1.02 -1.17 -3.48
N LEU A 116 -0.90 -2.13 -2.56
CA LEU A 116 -0.89 -1.92 -1.12
C LEU A 116 0.52 -2.21 -0.57
N ALA A 117 1.04 -1.27 0.21
CA ALA A 117 2.28 -1.38 0.98
C ALA A 117 1.97 -1.28 2.48
N TYR A 118 2.25 -2.33 3.26
CA TYR A 118 1.97 -2.37 4.70
C TYR A 118 3.13 -2.88 5.54
N SER A 119 3.25 -2.38 6.76
CA SER A 119 4.35 -2.69 7.67
C SER A 119 3.99 -2.35 9.11
N ASN A 120 4.66 -3.00 10.07
CA ASN A 120 4.62 -2.60 11.48
C ASN A 120 5.53 -1.40 11.76
N ASN A 121 6.26 -0.91 10.74
CA ASN A 121 7.08 0.30 10.78
C ASN A 121 8.06 0.27 11.96
N GLY A 122 8.74 -0.85 12.21
CA GLY A 122 9.72 -0.99 13.29
C GLY A 122 9.12 -1.02 14.70
N GLU A 123 7.93 -1.60 14.85
CA GLU A 123 7.13 -1.60 16.10
C GLU A 123 6.68 -0.20 16.54
N CYS A 124 6.65 0.72 15.56
CA CYS A 124 6.07 2.04 15.67
C CYS A 124 4.63 1.96 15.07
N GLN A 125 4.20 2.93 14.26
CA GLN A 125 2.81 3.18 13.87
C GLN A 125 2.69 2.43 12.57
N PRO A 126 1.85 1.39 12.53
CA PRO A 126 1.71 0.61 11.34
C PRO A 126 1.31 1.49 10.16
N ILE A 127 1.77 1.11 8.98
CA ILE A 127 1.42 1.74 7.72
C ILE A 127 0.59 0.80 6.86
N ASN A 128 -0.24 1.39 6.01
CA ASN A 128 -1.08 0.72 5.02
C ASN A 128 -1.33 1.66 3.83
N PHE A 129 -0.28 1.95 3.07
CA PHE A 129 -0.39 2.86 1.93
C PHE A 129 -0.96 2.12 0.72
N GLU A 130 -2.10 2.60 0.24
CA GLU A 130 -2.78 2.08 -0.94
C GLU A 130 -2.71 3.10 -2.08
N ARG A 131 -2.53 2.60 -3.29
CA ARG A 131 -2.57 3.39 -4.52
C ARG A 131 -3.48 2.70 -5.51
N ASP A 132 -4.55 3.38 -5.89
CA ASP A 132 -5.51 2.94 -6.90
C ASP A 132 -5.14 3.53 -8.25
N PHE A 133 -5.21 2.74 -9.33
CA PHE A 133 -4.91 3.19 -10.68
C PHE A 133 -5.64 2.35 -11.73
N VAL A 134 -5.79 2.90 -12.92
CA VAL A 134 -6.41 2.21 -14.05
C VAL A 134 -5.33 1.61 -14.93
N LEU A 135 -5.47 0.33 -15.29
CA LEU A 135 -4.69 -0.28 -16.37
C LEU A 135 -5.51 -0.33 -17.67
N ASN A 136 -4.89 0.10 -18.76
CA ASN A 136 -5.33 -0.16 -20.12
C ASN A 136 -4.42 -1.22 -20.73
N VAL A 137 -4.92 -2.45 -20.82
CA VAL A 137 -4.13 -3.60 -21.26
C VAL A 137 -4.48 -3.94 -22.70
N ALA A 138 -3.49 -3.87 -23.60
CA ALA A 138 -3.64 -4.28 -24.99
C ALA A 138 -2.29 -4.63 -25.62
N THR A 139 -2.31 -5.05 -26.89
CA THR A 139 -1.09 -5.23 -27.68
C THR A 139 -0.49 -3.88 -28.03
N GLN A 140 0.80 -3.66 -27.75
CA GLN A 140 1.49 -2.44 -28.18
C GLN A 140 1.60 -2.40 -29.72
N ALA A 141 1.28 -1.26 -30.33
CA ALA A 141 1.48 -1.01 -31.76
C ALA A 141 2.58 0.04 -31.96
N THR A 142 3.57 -0.25 -32.80
CA THR A 142 4.65 0.67 -33.15
C THR A 142 4.40 1.23 -34.55
N LEU A 143 4.38 2.57 -34.68
CA LEU A 143 4.32 3.24 -35.97
C LEU A 143 5.71 3.80 -36.33
N THR A 144 6.23 3.39 -37.48
CA THR A 144 7.46 3.96 -38.05
C THR A 144 7.09 5.08 -39.00
N VAL A 145 7.44 6.32 -38.66
CA VAL A 145 7.27 7.48 -39.54
C VAL A 145 8.59 7.72 -40.26
N THR A 146 8.61 7.60 -41.59
CA THR A 146 9.75 8.03 -42.40
C THR A 146 9.53 9.48 -42.81
N PRO A 147 10.40 10.44 -42.41
CA PRO A 147 10.30 11.81 -42.89
C PRO A 147 10.51 11.85 -44.40
N THR A 148 9.49 12.26 -45.16
CA THR A 148 9.68 12.58 -46.58
C THR A 148 10.37 13.93 -46.66
N GLY A 149 11.69 13.92 -46.88
CA GLY A 149 12.50 15.10 -47.10
C GLY A 149 11.97 15.93 -48.27
N LYS A 150 12.03 17.26 -48.12
CA LYS A 150 11.68 18.23 -49.15
C LYS A 150 12.88 18.54 -50.03
#